data_AF-A0A0C1IPB9-F1
#
_entry.id   AF-A0A0C1IPB9-F1
#
_cell.length_a   1.000
_cell.length_b   1.000
_cell.length_c   1.000
_cell.angle_alpha   90.00
_cell.angle_beta   90.00
_cell.angle_gamma   90.00
#
_symmetry.space_group_name_H-M   'P 1'
#
loop_
_entity.id
_entity.type
_entity.pdbx_description
1 polymer ?
#
loop_
_entity_poly.entity_id
_entity_poly.type
_entity_poly.pdbx_seq_one_letter_code
_entity_poly.pdbx_strand_id
1 'polypeptide(L)' 'MDQAPHNIAVRLYAGEILHSTITTPSGKIVQLLNLPYYLVSQIENYLQWFEEQIENNKRPTFDL' A
#
# COMPACT_ATOMS: atom_id res chain seq x y z
N MET A 1 -6.77 4.83 10.60
CA MET A 1 -7.11 3.93 9.48
C MET A 1 -8.57 3.47 9.53
N ASP A 2 -9.09 3.07 10.69
CA ASP A 2 -10.44 2.51 10.80
C ASP A 2 -11.55 3.40 10.27
N GLN A 3 -11.51 4.69 10.59
CA GLN A 3 -12.53 5.66 10.15
C GLN A 3 -12.31 6.18 8.73
N ALA A 4 -11.18 5.87 8.09
CA ALA A 4 -10.95 6.30 6.71
C ALA A 4 -11.90 5.53 5.77
N PRO A 5 -12.48 6.16 4.73
CA PRO A 5 -13.35 5.45 3.79
C PRO A 5 -12.57 4.50 2.84
N HIS A 6 -11.26 4.68 2.72
CA HIS A 6 -10.38 3.89 1.86
C HIS A 6 -9.59 2.82 2.64
N ASN A 7 -9.17 1.77 1.93
CA ASN A 7 -8.42 0.62 2.46
C ASN A 7 -6.93 0.67 2.08
N ILE A 8 -6.39 1.87 1.85
CA ILE A 8 -4.97 2.09 1.56
C ILE A 8 -4.37 2.89 2.71
N ALA A 9 -3.13 2.60 3.07
CA ALA A 9 -2.39 3.41 4.02
C ALA A 9 -0.90 3.47 3.69
N VAL A 10 -0.24 4.52 4.16
CA VAL A 10 1.21 4.70 4.04
C VAL A 10 1.84 4.78 5.42
N ARG A 11 2.90 4.01 5.65
CA ARG A 11 3.77 4.10 6.82
C ARG A 11 5.13 4.62 6.37
N LEU A 12 5.55 5.74 6.92
CA LEU A 12 6.91 6.25 6.76
C LEU A 12 7.84 5.58 7.77
N TYR A 13 8.97 5.03 7.31
CA TYR A 13 9.93 4.35 8.18
C TYR A 13 11.36 4.33 7.60
N ALA A 14 12.32 3.72 8.32
CA ALA A 14 13.74 3.63 7.94
C ALA A 14 14.12 2.28 7.30
N GLY A 15 13.22 1.65 6.56
CA GLY A 15 13.46 0.37 5.87
C GLY A 15 13.41 0.48 4.35
N GLU A 16 13.03 -0.62 3.70
CA GLU A 16 12.90 -0.75 2.24
C GLU A 16 11.48 -0.45 1.75
N ILE A 17 11.26 -0.30 0.45
CA ILE A 17 9.89 -0.20 -0.07
C ILE A 17 9.24 -1.59 0.03
N LEU A 18 8.18 -1.72 0.83
CA LEU A 18 7.45 -2.97 1.01
C LEU A 18 5.96 -2.70 1.02
N HIS A 19 5.17 -3.59 0.44
CA HIS A 19 3.72 -3.59 0.65
C HIS A 19 3.26 -4.81 1.44
N SER A 20 2.24 -4.63 2.27
CA SER A 20 1.65 -5.70 3.07
C SER A 20 0.15 -5.50 3.24
N THR A 21 -0.57 -6.59 3.48
CA THR A 21 -1.97 -6.53 3.93
C THR A 21 -2.00 -6.65 5.45
N ILE A 22 -2.69 -5.73 6.12
CA ILE A 22 -2.85 -5.75 7.58
C ILE A 22 -4.32 -5.71 7.96
N THR A 23 -4.62 -6.20 9.16
CA THR A 23 -5.94 -6.07 9.79
C THR A 23 -5.81 -5.07 10.94
N THR A 24 -6.64 -4.03 10.93
CA THR A 24 -6.69 -3.05 12.02
C THR A 24 -7.31 -3.67 13.28
N PRO A 25 -7.19 -3.01 14.45
CA PRO A 25 -7.87 -3.48 15.66
C PRO A 25 -9.40 -3.60 15.52
N SER A 26 -10.02 -2.78 14.66
CA SER A 26 -11.46 -2.86 14.37
C SER A 26 -11.82 -3.93 13.34
N GLY A 27 -10.85 -4.72 12.85
CA GLY A 27 -11.06 -5.79 11.88
C GLY A 27 -11.03 -5.35 10.42
N LYS A 28 -10.73 -4.07 10.13
CA LYS A 28 -10.68 -3.54 8.77
C LYS A 28 -9.41 -4.03 8.06
N ILE A 29 -9.54 -4.58 6.86
CA ILE A 29 -8.40 -5.01 6.03
C ILE A 29 -7.87 -3.80 5.25
N VAL A 30 -6.57 -3.54 5.35
CA VAL A 30 -5.89 -2.40 4.73
C VAL A 30 -4.65 -2.85 3.97
N GLN A 31 -4.46 -2.32 2.76
CA GLN A 31 -3.24 -2.41 1.98
C GLN A 31 -2.26 -1.31 2.46
N LEU A 32 -1.13 -1.72 2.99
CA LEU A 32 -0.13 -0.86 3.61
C LEU A 32 1.11 -0.74 2.74
N LEU A 33 1.45 0.48 2.33
CA LEU A 33 2.75 0.83 1.76
C LEU A 33 3.70 1.25 2.88
N ASN A 34 4.79 0.53 3.07
CA ASN A 34 5.91 0.95 3.91
C ASN A 34 6.89 1.73 3.02
N LEU A 35 6.96 3.04 3.23
CA LEU A 35 7.74 3.98 2.41
C LEU A 35 8.93 4.52 3.22
N PRO A 36 10.16 4.42 2.70
CA PRO A 36 11.33 5.02 3.32
C PRO A 36 11.22 6.55 3.44
N TYR A 37 11.71 7.13 4.55
CA TYR A 37 11.60 8.59 4.78
C TYR A 37 12.15 9.45 3.64
N TYR A 38 13.26 9.05 3.03
CA TYR A 38 13.92 9.81 1.96
C TYR A 38 13.12 9.84 0.64
N LEU A 39 12.04 9.05 0.52
CA LEU A 39 11.16 9.00 -0.65
C LEU A 39 9.82 9.71 -0.44
N VAL A 40 9.58 10.30 0.73
CA VAL A 40 8.31 10.97 1.04
C VAL A 40 7.97 12.11 0.09
N SER A 41 8.97 12.80 -0.46
CA SER A 41 8.76 13.87 -1.44
C SER A 41 8.13 13.37 -2.74
N GLN A 42 8.25 12.07 -3.03
CA GLN A 42 7.72 11.42 -4.22
C GLN A 42 6.49 10.55 -3.91
N ILE A 43 5.83 10.77 -2.76
CA ILE A 43 4.75 9.90 -2.27
C ILE A 43 3.62 9.70 -3.28
N GLU A 44 3.28 10.71 -4.08
CA GLU A 44 2.22 10.62 -5.10
C GLU A 44 2.56 9.58 -6.18
N ASN A 45 3.81 9.57 -6.67
CA ASN A 45 4.28 8.60 -7.65
C ASN A 45 4.27 7.18 -7.09
N TYR A 46 4.67 7.02 -5.82
CA TYR A 46 4.66 5.73 -5.15
C TYR A 46 3.25 5.24 -4.82
N LEU A 47 2.31 6.14 -4.54
CA LEU A 47 0.90 5.80 -4.37
C LEU A 47 0.31 5.28 -5.68
N GLN A 48 0.56 5.95 -6.80
CA GLN A 48 0.12 5.49 -8.11
C GLN A 48 0.69 4.10 -8.44
N TRP A 49 2.02 3.93 -8.31
CA TRP A 49 2.66 2.62 -8.49
C TRP A 49 2.04 1.56 -7.58
N PHE A 50 1.75 1.90 -6.33
CA PHE A 50 1.19 0.95 -5.37
C PHE A 50 -0.24 0.52 -5.73
N GLU A 51 -1.07 1.44 -6.21
CA GLU A 51 -2.42 1.12 -6.70
C GLU A 51 -2.38 0.11 -7.85
N GLU A 52 -1.43 0.29 -8.80
CA GLU A 52 -1.22 -0.65 -9.91
C GLU A 52 -0.81 -2.05 -9.40
N GLN A 53 0.07 -2.14 -8.39
CA GLN A 53 0.44 -3.43 -7.79
C GLN A 53 -0.76 -4.14 -7.14
N ILE A 54 -1.61 -3.39 -6.43
CA ILE A 54 -2.83 -3.94 -5.82
C ILE A 54 -3.80 -4.45 -6.88
N GLU A 55 -3.94 -3.75 -8.00
CA GLU A 55 -4.83 -4.14 -9.09
C GLU A 55 -4.33 -5.39 -9.82
N ASN A 56 -3.02 -5.45 -10.10
CA ASN A 56 -2.39 -6.61 -10.73
C ASN A 56 -2.51 -7.87 -9.85
N ASN A 57 -2.36 -7.75 -8.54
CA ASN A 57 -2.52 -8.90 -7.64
C ASN A 57 -3.97 -9.42 -7.56
N LYS A 58 -4.98 -8.60 -7.95
CA LYS A 58 -6.39 -9.04 -8.08
C LYS A 58 -6.69 -9.72 -9.41
N ARG A 59 -5.91 -9.44 -10.44
CA ARG A 59 -6.04 -10.03 -11.77
C ARG A 59 -4.83 -10.94 -12.00
N PRO A 60 -4.89 -12.23 -11.63
CA PRO A 60 -3.82 -13.15 -11.99
C PRO A 60 -3.68 -13.09 -13.52
N THR A 61 -2.53 -12.59 -13.98
CA THR A 61 -2.16 -12.63 -15.39
C THR A 61 -2.08 -14.11 -15.75
N PHE A 62 -3.07 -14.59 -16.48
CA PHE A 62 -2.97 -15.85 -17.19
C PHE A 62 -2.05 -15.58 -18.37
N ASP A 63 -0.75 -15.81 -18.18
CA ASP A 63 0.21 -15.85 -19.27
C ASP A 63 -0.26 -16.93 -20.27
N LEU A 64 -0.53 -16.49 -21.51
CA LEU A 64 -0.90 -17.33 -22.66
C LEU A 64 0.32 -17.98 -23.29
#